data_AF-A0A972G7H8-F1
#
_entry.id   AF-A0A972G7H8-F1
#
_cell.length_a   1.000
_cell.length_b   1.000
_cell.length_c   1.000
_cell.angle_alpha   90.00
_cell.angle_beta   90.00
_cell.angle_gamma   90.00
#
_symmetry.space_group_name_H-M   'P 1'
#
loop_
_entity.id
_entity.type
_entity.pdbx_description
1 polymer ?
#
loop_
_entity_poly.entity_id
_entity_poly.type
_entity_poly.pdbx_seq_one_letter_code
_entity_poly.pdbx_strand_id
1 'polypeptide(L)'
;MDNKDRPMNIDFVSAICKEFCEALSDVVLLEALSPQECWEPLINVLGKDVDAKTLADLTNEQIEQLRVAYASWFENDTITTDQIKTGISRTLVRWSPVSGT
;
A
#
# COMPACT_ATOMS: atom_id res chain seq x y z
N MET A 1 -27.16 1.02 13.92
CA MET A 1 -26.42 0.07 13.07
C MET A 1 -25.05 -0.06 13.70
N ASP A 2 -24.81 -1.18 14.38
CA ASP A 2 -23.52 -1.52 14.98
C ASP A 2 -22.45 -1.58 13.90
N ASN A 3 -21.60 -0.55 13.85
CA ASN A 3 -20.39 -0.54 13.02
C ASN A 3 -19.34 -1.35 13.78
N LYS A 4 -19.54 -2.68 13.84
CA LYS A 4 -18.57 -3.61 14.42
C LYS A 4 -17.39 -3.69 13.48
N ASP A 5 -16.24 -3.29 13.99
CA ASP A 5 -14.90 -3.46 13.43
C ASP A 5 -14.86 -4.66 12.47
N ARG A 6 -14.79 -4.40 11.16
CA ARG A 6 -14.44 -5.47 10.23
C ARG A 6 -13.04 -5.90 10.62
N PRO A 7 -12.81 -7.18 10.97
CA PRO A 7 -11.46 -7.63 11.24
C PRO A 7 -10.62 -7.34 10.00
N MET A 8 -9.59 -6.53 10.18
CA MET A 8 -8.59 -6.24 9.17
C MET A 8 -8.13 -7.57 8.59
N ASN A 9 -8.29 -7.74 7.28
CA ASN A 9 -7.96 -9.01 6.64
C ASN A 9 -6.43 -9.17 6.66
N ILE A 10 -5.92 -10.01 7.56
CA ILE A 10 -4.47 -10.20 7.79
C ILE A 10 -3.77 -10.65 6.51
N ASP A 11 -4.41 -11.45 5.66
CA ASP A 11 -3.86 -11.88 4.39
C ASP A 11 -3.74 -10.69 3.41
N PHE A 12 -4.69 -9.76 3.44
CA PHE A 12 -4.64 -8.53 2.63
C PHE A 12 -3.51 -7.63 3.10
N VAL A 13 -3.39 -7.41 4.42
CA VAL A 13 -2.30 -6.61 5.00
C VAL A 13 -0.94 -7.23 4.69
N SER A 14 -0.82 -8.55 4.83
CA SER A 14 0.42 -9.24 4.47
C SER A 14 0.74 -9.08 2.97
N ALA A 15 -0.27 -9.16 2.10
CA ALA A 15 -0.09 -8.96 0.67
C ALA A 15 0.36 -7.54 0.36
N ILE A 16 -0.40 -6.52 0.76
CA ILE A 16 -0.08 -5.11 0.46
C ILE A 16 1.30 -4.72 0.98
N CYS A 17 1.64 -5.07 2.22
CA CYS A 17 2.95 -4.77 2.78
C CYS A 17 4.08 -5.40 1.96
N LYS A 18 3.93 -6.67 1.56
CA LYS A 18 4.93 -7.36 0.75
C LYS A 18 5.10 -6.69 -0.62
N GLU A 19 4.01 -6.42 -1.33
CA GLU A 19 4.08 -5.83 -2.67
C GLU A 19 4.67 -4.42 -2.67
N PHE A 20 4.38 -3.61 -1.63
CA PHE A 20 5.00 -2.30 -1.47
C PHE A 20 6.48 -2.39 -1.14
N CYS A 21 6.88 -3.29 -0.25
CA CYS A 21 8.30 -3.47 0.05
C CYS A 21 9.09 -3.93 -1.19
N GLU A 22 8.52 -4.82 -2.02
CA GLU A 22 9.14 -5.19 -3.30
C GLU A 22 9.20 -4.01 -4.28
N ALA A 23 8.14 -3.22 -4.39
CA ALA A 23 8.10 -2.06 -5.29
C ALA A 23 9.09 -0.94 -4.90
N LEU A 24 9.46 -0.84 -3.61
CA LEU A 24 10.38 0.16 -3.08
C LEU A 24 11.82 -0.34 -2.95
N SER A 25 12.07 -1.64 -3.14
CA SER A 25 13.38 -2.28 -2.90
C SER A 25 14.55 -1.72 -3.72
N ASP A 26 14.27 -1.08 -4.85
CA ASP A 26 15.29 -0.47 -5.70
C ASP A 26 15.71 0.95 -5.24
N VAL A 27 14.91 1.59 -4.38
CA VAL A 27 15.15 2.99 -3.95
C VAL A 27 15.28 3.16 -2.45
N VAL A 28 14.71 2.28 -1.64
CA VAL A 28 14.85 2.28 -0.19
C VAL A 28 15.85 1.20 0.22
N LEU A 29 16.71 1.51 1.19
CA LEU A 29 17.65 0.55 1.75
C LEU A 29 16.89 -0.67 2.31
N LEU A 30 17.34 -1.88 1.96
CA LEU A 30 16.67 -3.13 2.36
C LEU A 30 16.51 -3.26 3.88
N GLU A 31 17.43 -2.69 4.66
CA GLU A 31 17.38 -2.69 6.13
C GLU A 31 16.27 -1.81 6.71
N ALA A 32 15.81 -0.80 5.97
CA ALA A 32 14.66 0.03 6.32
C ALA A 32 13.33 -0.56 5.84
N LEU A 33 13.35 -1.51 4.89
CA LEU A 33 12.14 -2.13 4.38
C LEU A 33 11.69 -3.27 5.29
N SER A 34 10.56 -3.07 5.95
CA SER A 34 9.82 -4.14 6.63
C SER A 34 8.33 -4.03 6.32
N PRO A 35 7.57 -5.12 6.43
CA PRO A 35 6.12 -5.06 6.25
C PRO A 35 5.43 -3.97 7.08
N GLN A 36 5.90 -3.74 8.31
CA GLN A 36 5.38 -2.68 9.17
C GLN A 36 5.73 -1.29 8.63
N GLU A 37 6.98 -1.05 8.23
CA GLU A 37 7.40 0.23 7.66
C GLU A 37 6.70 0.52 6.33
N CYS A 38 6.39 -0.52 5.55
CA CYS A 38 5.57 -0.40 4.35
C CYS A 38 4.08 -0.16 4.68
N TRP A 39 3.60 -0.42 5.90
CA TRP A 39 2.20 -0.27 6.31
C TRP A 39 1.86 1.13 6.84
N GLU A 40 2.76 1.70 7.66
CA GLU A 40 2.49 2.97 8.36
C GLU A 40 2.12 4.13 7.41
N PRO A 41 2.84 4.38 6.30
CA PRO A 41 2.46 5.45 5.37
C PRO A 41 1.08 5.24 4.73
N LEU A 42 0.70 3.99 4.46
CA LEU A 42 -0.60 3.65 3.88
C LEU A 42 -1.75 4.03 4.82
N ILE A 43 -1.69 3.60 6.08
CA ILE A 43 -2.77 3.89 7.03
C ILE A 43 -2.80 5.34 7.48
N ASN A 44 -1.66 6.05 7.42
CA ASN A 44 -1.61 7.48 7.69
C ASN A 44 -2.35 8.30 6.62
N VAL A 45 -2.37 7.83 5.37
CA VAL A 45 -3.08 8.52 4.27
C VAL A 45 -4.50 8.00 4.07
N LEU A 46 -4.70 6.68 4.12
CA LEU A 46 -5.97 6.02 3.75
C LEU A 46 -6.83 5.63 4.95
N GLY A 47 -6.29 5.71 6.16
CA GLY A 47 -6.93 5.23 7.38
C GLY A 47 -6.73 3.73 7.60
N LYS A 48 -7.14 3.26 8.79
CA LYS A 48 -6.92 1.88 9.26
C LYS A 48 -7.81 0.84 8.56
N ASP A 49 -8.87 1.27 7.88
CA ASP A 49 -9.83 0.38 7.21
C ASP A 49 -9.51 0.20 5.71
N VAL A 50 -8.26 0.38 5.31
CA VAL A 50 -7.85 0.18 3.91
C VAL A 50 -8.04 -1.29 3.50
N ASP A 51 -8.79 -1.49 2.42
CA ASP A 51 -9.02 -2.78 1.78
C ASP A 51 -8.77 -2.70 0.27
N ALA A 52 -8.97 -3.81 -0.44
CA ALA A 52 -8.75 -3.86 -1.88
C ALA A 52 -9.67 -2.92 -2.67
N LYS A 53 -10.88 -2.63 -2.17
CA LYS A 53 -11.77 -1.67 -2.81
C LYS A 53 -11.22 -0.26 -2.62
N THR A 54 -10.78 0.09 -1.41
CA THR A 54 -10.12 1.38 -1.14
C THR A 54 -8.93 1.59 -2.07
N LEU A 55 -8.11 0.56 -2.32
CA LEU A 55 -6.99 0.64 -3.28
C LEU A 55 -7.43 0.83 -4.73
N ALA A 56 -8.50 0.13 -5.16
CA ALA A 56 -9.01 0.22 -6.52
C ALA A 56 -9.64 1.58 -6.83
N ASP A 57 -10.19 2.24 -5.81
CA ASP A 57 -10.90 3.52 -5.93
C ASP A 57 -9.96 4.75 -5.73
N LEU A 58 -8.64 4.55 -5.58
CA LEU A 58 -7.69 5.65 -5.35
C LEU A 58 -7.63 6.62 -6.54
N THR A 59 -7.73 7.91 -6.23
CA THR A 59 -7.49 8.98 -7.20
C THR A 59 -6.00 9.25 -7.39
N ASN A 60 -5.62 9.90 -8.50
CA ASN A 60 -4.23 10.32 -8.72
C ASN A 60 -3.72 11.26 -7.61
N GLU A 61 -4.59 12.07 -7.01
CA GLU A 61 -4.24 12.95 -5.89
C GLU A 61 -3.90 12.13 -4.64
N GLN A 62 -4.69 11.10 -4.31
CA GLN A 62 -4.40 10.21 -3.18
C GLN A 62 -3.15 9.37 -3.42
N ILE A 63 -2.89 8.94 -4.66
CA ILE A 63 -1.64 8.26 -5.03
C ILE A 63 -0.44 9.19 -4.81
N GLU A 64 -0.57 10.48 -5.14
CA GLU A 64 0.49 11.45 -4.89
C GLU A 64 0.67 11.74 -3.39
N GLN A 65 -0.40 11.80 -2.61
CA GLN A 65 -0.33 11.90 -1.14
C GLN A 65 0.38 10.69 -0.53
N LEU A 66 0.11 9.48 -1.03
CA LEU A 66 0.85 8.27 -0.65
C LEU A 66 2.33 8.43 -0.98
N ARG A 67 2.68 8.83 -2.22
CA ARG A 67 4.08 9.05 -2.59
C ARG A 67 4.78 10.00 -1.63
N VAL A 68 4.16 11.14 -1.30
CA VAL A 68 4.70 12.10 -0.34
C VAL A 68 4.86 11.48 1.05
N ALA A 69 3.88 10.72 1.52
CA ALA A 69 3.95 10.06 2.82
C ALA A 69 5.09 9.02 2.88
N TYR A 70 5.24 8.19 1.85
CA TYR A 70 6.35 7.25 1.73
C TYR A 70 7.70 7.95 1.66
N ALA A 71 7.82 8.98 0.83
CA ALA A 71 9.04 9.77 0.72
C ALA A 71 9.42 10.42 2.05
N SER A 72 8.44 10.94 2.80
CA SER A 72 8.68 11.51 4.13
C SER A 72 9.05 10.45 5.17
N TRP A 73 8.41 9.28 5.14
CA TRP A 73 8.61 8.20 6.11
C TRP A 73 10.01 7.59 5.98
N PHE A 74 10.43 7.32 4.73
CA PHE A 74 11.74 6.76 4.43
C PHE A 74 12.84 7.81 4.26
N GLU A 75 12.54 9.09 4.51
CA GLU A 75 13.43 10.22 4.28
C GLU A 75 14.08 10.19 2.89
N ASN A 76 13.29 9.85 1.87
CA ASN A 76 13.75 9.56 0.51
C ASN A 76 12.85 10.21 -0.56
N ASP A 77 13.33 11.31 -1.14
CA ASP A 77 12.63 12.08 -2.17
C ASP A 77 12.66 11.44 -3.57
N THR A 78 13.44 10.36 -3.76
CA THR A 78 13.53 9.62 -5.03
C THR A 78 12.36 8.67 -5.26
N ILE A 79 11.51 8.44 -4.25
CA ILE A 79 10.30 7.62 -4.39
C ILE A 79 9.34 8.26 -5.38
N THR A 80 9.02 7.52 -6.43
CA THR A 80 8.20 7.95 -7.56
C THR A 80 6.75 7.50 -7.42
N THR A 81 5.84 8.24 -8.09
CA THR A 81 4.44 7.85 -8.22
C THR A 81 4.29 6.45 -8.84
N ASP A 82 5.19 6.04 -9.74
CA ASP A 82 5.13 4.75 -10.43
C ASP A 82 5.44 3.57 -9.50
N GLN A 83 6.32 3.75 -8.51
CA GLN A 83 6.57 2.73 -7.48
C GLN A 83 5.33 2.52 -6.59
N ILE A 84 4.66 3.62 -6.21
CA ILE A 84 3.40 3.53 -5.47
C ILE A 84 2.32 2.82 -6.29
N LYS A 85 2.16 3.19 -7.56
CA LYS A 85 1.24 2.51 -8.49
C LYS A 85 1.59 1.03 -8.67
N THR A 86 2.87 0.68 -8.67
CA THR A 86 3.33 -0.70 -8.77
C THR A 86 2.91 -1.51 -7.54
N GLY A 87 3.14 -1.00 -6.33
CA GLY A 87 2.68 -1.64 -5.09
C GLY A 87 1.17 -1.85 -5.06
N ILE A 88 0.40 -0.82 -5.44
CA ILE A 88 -1.07 -0.91 -5.54
C ILE A 88 -1.49 -1.97 -6.56
N SER A 89 -0.95 -1.91 -7.78
CA SER A 89 -1.31 -2.80 -8.88
C SER A 89 -1.01 -4.26 -8.55
N ARG A 90 0.19 -4.55 -8.03
CA ARG A 90 0.56 -5.91 -7.61
C ARG A 90 -0.33 -6.44 -6.49
N THR A 91 -0.68 -5.58 -5.52
CA THR A 91 -1.61 -5.94 -4.44
C THR A 91 -2.98 -6.31 -5.01
N LEU A 92 -3.53 -5.47 -5.90
CA LEU A 92 -4.83 -5.70 -6.53
C LEU A 92 -4.85 -6.94 -7.43
N VAL A 93 -3.75 -7.23 -8.14
CA VAL A 93 -3.61 -8.45 -8.95
C VAL A 93 -3.59 -9.69 -8.06
N ARG A 94 -2.86 -9.63 -6.94
CA ARG A 94 -2.79 -10.74 -5.98
C ARG A 94 -4.11 -10.95 -5.23
N TRP A 95 -4.86 -9.88 -4.97
CA TRP A 95 -6.07 -9.92 -4.17
C TRP A 95 -7.36 -10.09 -4.99
N SER A 96 -7.36 -9.67 -6.25
CA SER A 96 -8.46 -10.00 -7.14
C SER A 96 -8.43 -11.50 -7.39
N PRO A 97 -9.47 -12.26 -7.06
CA PRO A 97 -9.64 -13.55 -7.70
C PRO A 97 -9.71 -13.21 -9.18
N VAL A 98 -8.73 -13.68 -9.96
CA VAL A 98 -8.84 -13.73 -11.41
C VAL A 98 -10.22 -14.33 -11.64
N SER A 99 -11.17 -13.52 -12.12
CA SER A 99 -12.47 -14.02 -12.51
C SER A 99 -12.14 -14.97 -13.64
N GLY A 100 -12.11 -16.27 -13.30
CA GLY A 100 -11.91 -17.33 -14.26
C GLY A 100 -12.90 -17.10 -15.39
N THR A 101 -12.36 -16.89 -16.57
CA THR A 101 -13.10 -17.02 -17.82
C THR A 101 -13.47 -18.49 -18.02
#